data_AF-A0A1A8DCA2-F1
#
_entry.id   AF-A0A1A8DCA2-F1
#
_cell.length_a   1.000
_cell.length_b   1.000
_cell.length_c   1.000
_cell.angle_alpha   90.00
_cell.angle_beta   90.00
_cell.angle_gamma   90.00
#
_symmetry.space_group_name_H-M   'P 1'
#
loop_
_entity.id
_entity.type
_entity.pdbx_description
1 polymer ?
#
loop_
_entity_poly.entity_id
_entity_poly.type
_entity_poly.pdbx_seq_one_letter_code
_entity_poly.pdbx_strand_id
1 'polypeptide(L)'
;MWAQTWNNIFDIMVPFPDKPNVDVTAEMVKQGYNATHMFRVAEEFFTSLDLAEMPEEFWECTVVTMDDLITVHHEMGHVQYFLQYKDQPVSFRDGANPGFHEAIGDVLALSVSTPKHLQSIGLLDKVEDNHE
;
A
#
# COMPACT_ATOMS: atom_id res chain seq x y z
N MET A 1 -16.68 6.90 7.92
CA MET A 1 -18.17 6.96 7.94
C MET A 1 -18.79 5.70 8.54
N TRP A 2 -18.37 4.50 8.14
CA TRP A 2 -19.02 3.23 8.53
C TRP A 2 -18.34 2.42 9.65
N ALA A 3 -17.31 2.96 10.30
CA ALA A 3 -16.53 2.26 11.34
C ALA A 3 -15.96 0.89 10.92
N GLN A 4 -15.67 0.72 9.62
CA GLN A 4 -15.08 -0.51 9.05
C GLN A 4 -13.59 -0.65 9.43
N THR A 5 -12.90 0.47 9.64
CA THR A 5 -11.52 0.53 10.13
C THR A 5 -11.41 1.61 11.21
N TRP A 6 -10.55 1.38 12.19
CA TRP A 6 -10.38 2.25 13.37
C TRP A 6 -8.99 2.88 13.46
N ASN A 7 -8.20 2.83 12.38
CA ASN A 7 -6.84 3.39 12.35
C ASN A 7 -6.81 4.88 12.74
N ASN A 8 -7.81 5.64 12.27
CA ASN A 8 -7.96 7.08 12.53
C ASN A 8 -8.24 7.46 13.99
N ILE A 9 -8.49 6.51 14.88
CA ILE A 9 -8.70 6.76 16.33
C ILE A 9 -7.60 6.13 17.18
N PHE A 10 -6.49 5.72 16.57
CA PHE A 10 -5.39 5.08 17.29
C PHE A 10 -4.83 5.98 18.41
N ASP A 11 -4.75 7.30 18.18
CA ASP A 11 -4.20 8.28 19.12
C ASP A 11 -4.90 8.29 20.50
N ILE A 12 -6.19 7.94 20.55
CA ILE A 12 -6.96 7.89 21.80
C ILE A 12 -7.00 6.50 22.44
N MET A 13 -6.48 5.48 21.76
CA MET A 13 -6.43 4.08 22.22
C MET A 13 -5.01 3.56 22.44
N VAL A 14 -4.00 4.40 22.23
CA VAL A 14 -2.60 4.00 22.25
C VAL A 14 -2.23 3.38 23.62
N PRO A 15 -1.76 2.11 23.66
CA PRO A 15 -1.39 1.46 24.91
C PRO A 15 -0.21 2.13 25.62
N PHE A 16 0.70 2.72 24.85
CA PHE A 16 1.89 3.42 25.32
C PHE A 16 1.93 4.85 24.74
N PRO A 17 1.31 5.84 25.40
CA PRO A 17 1.16 7.20 24.86
C PRO A 17 2.48 7.92 24.59
N ASP A 18 3.54 7.52 25.28
CA ASP A 18 4.87 8.10 25.14
C ASP A 18 5.64 7.56 23.93
N LYS A 19 5.11 6.53 23.24
CA LYS A 19 5.68 5.99 22.01
C LYS A 19 5.00 6.61 20.79
N PRO A 20 5.76 7.14 19.81
CA PRO A 20 5.19 7.70 18.60
C PRO A 20 4.52 6.61 17.75
N ASN A 21 3.35 6.91 17.18
CA ASN A 21 2.74 6.10 16.14
C ASN A 21 3.49 6.30 14.82
N VAL A 22 3.50 5.27 13.95
CA VAL A 22 4.11 5.35 12.63
C VAL A 22 3.08 5.90 11.65
N ASP A 23 3.04 7.22 11.50
CA ASP A 23 2.33 7.91 10.42
C ASP A 23 3.34 8.73 9.61
N VAL A 24 3.47 8.40 8.32
CA VAL A 24 4.42 9.02 7.40
C VAL A 24 3.81 10.14 6.55
N THR A 25 2.53 10.47 6.75
CA THR A 25 1.80 11.46 5.93
C THR A 25 2.51 12.82 5.90
N ALA A 26 2.95 13.31 7.06
CA ALA A 26 3.68 14.57 7.14
C ALA A 26 5.01 14.56 6.37
N GLU A 27 5.70 13.42 6.37
CA GLU A 27 6.97 13.26 5.66
C GLU A 27 6.74 13.15 4.15
N MET A 28 5.71 12.43 3.71
CA MET A 28 5.30 12.38 2.29
C MET A 28 5.01 13.79 1.76
N VAL A 29 4.24 14.60 2.50
CA VAL A 29 3.94 15.99 2.13
C VAL A 29 5.21 16.84 2.11
N LYS A 30 6.10 16.69 3.09
CA LYS A 30 7.39 17.40 3.16
C LYS A 30 8.31 17.07 1.99
N GLN A 31 8.30 15.83 1.51
CA GLN A 31 9.05 15.37 0.34
C GLN A 31 8.38 15.72 -1.00
N GLY A 32 7.19 16.32 -0.98
CA GLY A 32 6.47 16.73 -2.18
C GLY A 32 5.83 15.57 -2.95
N TYR A 33 5.40 14.52 -2.24
CA TYR A 33 4.64 13.43 -2.85
C TYR A 33 3.37 13.98 -3.51
N ASN A 34 3.02 13.37 -4.64
CA ASN A 34 1.75 13.55 -5.34
C ASN A 34 1.19 12.17 -5.70
N ALA A 35 -0.04 12.12 -6.23
CA ALA A 35 -0.68 10.88 -6.63
C ALA A 35 0.23 10.02 -7.52
N THR A 36 0.79 10.60 -8.59
CA THR A 36 1.70 9.90 -9.51
C THR A 36 2.93 9.32 -8.80
N HIS A 37 3.49 10.02 -7.82
CA HIS A 37 4.64 9.54 -7.08
C HIS A 37 4.28 8.33 -6.21
N MET A 38 3.14 8.35 -5.50
CA MET A 38 2.69 7.20 -4.69
C MET A 38 2.52 5.93 -5.54
N PHE A 39 1.99 6.14 -6.72
CA PHE A 39 1.76 5.14 -7.75
C PHE A 39 3.07 4.58 -8.34
N ARG A 40 4.08 5.43 -8.57
CA ARG A 40 5.44 4.98 -8.96
C ARG A 40 6.13 4.18 -7.85
N VAL A 41 6.01 4.61 -6.60
CA VAL A 41 6.56 3.86 -5.45
C VAL A 41 5.94 2.46 -5.39
N ALA A 42 4.63 2.37 -5.64
CA ALA A 42 3.99 1.07 -5.71
C ALA A 42 4.48 0.24 -6.91
N GLU A 43 4.60 0.81 -8.11
CA GLU A 43 5.19 0.11 -9.26
C GLU A 43 6.62 -0.40 -8.99
N GLU A 44 7.47 0.40 -8.36
CA GLU A 44 8.82 -0.03 -7.93
C GLU A 44 8.75 -1.23 -6.98
N PHE A 45 7.77 -1.28 -6.08
CA PHE A 45 7.54 -2.44 -5.21
C PHE A 45 7.16 -3.69 -6.02
N PHE A 46 6.20 -3.61 -6.93
CA PHE A 46 5.79 -4.76 -7.75
C PHE A 46 6.92 -5.25 -8.67
N THR A 47 7.60 -4.34 -9.36
CA THR A 47 8.72 -4.69 -10.24
C THR A 47 9.90 -5.28 -9.46
N SER A 48 10.11 -4.90 -8.19
CA SER A 48 11.10 -5.54 -7.31
C SER A 48 10.79 -7.03 -7.03
N LEU A 49 9.54 -7.45 -7.20
CA LEU A 49 9.09 -8.85 -7.10
C LEU A 49 9.10 -9.58 -8.46
N ASP A 50 9.71 -8.99 -9.49
CA ASP A 50 9.73 -9.50 -10.87
C ASP A 50 8.34 -9.56 -11.51
N LEU A 51 7.45 -8.64 -11.11
CA LEU A 51 6.10 -8.49 -11.65
C LEU A 51 6.07 -7.42 -12.76
N ALA A 52 5.01 -7.46 -13.56
CA ALA A 52 4.83 -6.57 -14.72
C ALA A 52 4.70 -5.09 -14.33
N GLU A 53 5.27 -4.20 -15.15
CA GLU A 53 5.08 -2.75 -15.07
C GLU A 53 3.61 -2.36 -15.34
N MET A 54 3.17 -1.24 -14.76
CA MET A 54 1.79 -0.81 -14.87
C MET A 54 1.51 -0.01 -16.15
N PRO A 55 0.31 -0.13 -16.73
CA PRO A 55 -0.12 0.74 -17.82
C PRO A 55 -0.28 2.18 -17.33
N GLU A 56 0.22 3.14 -18.12
CA GLU A 56 0.24 4.57 -17.77
C GLU A 56 -1.17 5.17 -17.62
N GLU A 57 -2.18 4.52 -18.18
CA GLU A 57 -3.57 4.98 -18.16
C GLU A 57 -4.25 4.86 -16.77
N PHE A 58 -3.62 4.20 -15.79
CA PHE A 58 -4.22 3.96 -14.47
C PHE A 58 -3.91 5.05 -13.42
N TRP A 59 -2.92 5.90 -13.67
CA TRP A 59 -2.58 6.97 -12.73
C TRP A 59 -3.63 8.08 -12.87
N GLU A 60 -4.54 8.32 -11.91
CA GLU A 60 -5.02 9.68 -11.54
C GLU A 60 -5.97 9.65 -10.32
N CYS A 61 -5.90 10.72 -9.51
CA CYS A 61 -6.83 11.10 -8.42
C CYS A 61 -6.76 10.31 -7.09
N THR A 62 -5.65 10.44 -6.35
CA THR A 62 -5.60 10.08 -4.91
C THR A 62 -5.14 11.25 -4.03
N VAL A 63 -5.45 11.19 -2.74
CA VAL A 63 -4.98 12.15 -1.72
C VAL A 63 -3.64 11.65 -1.18
N VAL A 64 -2.76 12.57 -0.80
CA VAL A 64 -1.42 12.23 -0.29
C VAL A 64 -1.51 11.96 1.21
N THR A 65 -1.84 10.73 1.57
CA THR A 65 -1.80 10.21 2.96
C THR A 65 -1.16 8.83 3.01
N MET A 66 -0.76 8.39 4.21
CA MET A 66 -0.28 7.02 4.42
C MET A 66 -1.37 5.98 4.12
N ASP A 67 -2.62 6.23 4.53
CA ASP A 67 -3.76 5.33 4.24
C ASP A 67 -4.00 5.20 2.74
N ASP A 68 -3.90 6.31 1.99
CA ASP A 68 -4.01 6.30 0.54
C ASP A 68 -2.81 5.59 -0.12
N LEU A 69 -1.60 5.67 0.45
CA LEU A 69 -0.43 4.94 -0.04
C LEU A 69 -0.64 3.43 0.08
N ILE A 70 -1.18 2.97 1.21
CA ILE A 70 -1.52 1.57 1.44
C ILE A 70 -2.64 1.13 0.47
N THR A 71 -3.65 1.98 0.30
CA THR A 71 -4.77 1.74 -0.62
C THR A 71 -4.28 1.61 -2.08
N VAL A 72 -3.37 2.48 -2.52
CA VAL A 72 -2.76 2.39 -3.86
C VAL A 72 -2.10 1.03 -4.08
N HIS A 73 -1.37 0.49 -3.08
CA HIS A 73 -0.76 -0.83 -3.21
C HIS A 73 -1.79 -1.97 -3.23
N HIS A 74 -2.86 -1.87 -2.44
CA HIS A 74 -3.97 -2.85 -2.47
C HIS A 74 -4.61 -2.88 -3.87
N GLU A 75 -5.00 -1.72 -4.40
CA GLU A 75 -5.66 -1.62 -5.71
C GLU A 75 -4.73 -2.04 -6.86
N MET A 76 -3.44 -1.72 -6.76
CA MET A 76 -2.45 -2.22 -7.72
C MET A 76 -2.26 -3.73 -7.64
N GLY A 77 -2.53 -4.35 -6.49
CA GLY A 77 -2.59 -5.81 -6.36
C GLY A 77 -3.66 -6.41 -7.27
N HIS A 78 -4.84 -5.78 -7.37
CA HIS A 78 -5.90 -6.19 -8.29
C HIS A 78 -5.47 -6.04 -9.75
N VAL A 79 -4.85 -4.92 -10.12
CA VAL A 79 -4.32 -4.69 -11.48
C VAL A 79 -3.29 -5.75 -11.84
N GLN A 80 -2.37 -6.04 -10.92
CA GLN A 80 -1.37 -7.06 -11.14
C GLN A 80 -2.01 -8.44 -11.32
N TYR A 81 -3.05 -8.77 -10.54
CA TYR A 81 -3.77 -10.01 -10.71
C TYR A 81 -4.43 -10.10 -12.10
N PHE A 82 -5.07 -9.02 -12.56
CA PHE A 82 -5.63 -8.91 -13.93
C PHE A 82 -4.57 -9.19 -15.00
N LEU A 83 -3.37 -8.61 -14.87
CA LEU A 83 -2.27 -8.81 -15.82
C LEU A 83 -1.79 -10.27 -15.87
N GLN A 84 -1.80 -10.99 -14.74
CA GLN A 84 -1.32 -12.37 -14.66
C GLN A 84 -2.23 -13.38 -15.37
N TYR A 85 -3.55 -13.19 -15.35
CA TYR A 85 -4.49 -14.06 -16.06
C TYR A 85 -5.01 -13.47 -17.37
N LYS A 86 -4.43 -12.37 -17.86
CA LYS A 86 -4.90 -11.66 -19.07
C LYS A 86 -4.98 -12.54 -20.32
N ASP A 87 -4.16 -13.60 -20.40
CA ASP A 87 -4.10 -14.50 -21.57
C ASP A 87 -4.99 -15.74 -21.42
N GLN A 88 -5.68 -15.91 -20.29
CA GLN A 88 -6.68 -16.96 -20.12
C GLN A 88 -7.93 -16.71 -21.01
N PRO A 89 -8.72 -17.75 -21.32
CA PRO A 89 -10.05 -17.57 -21.89
C PRO A 89 -10.89 -16.62 -21.03
N VAL A 90 -11.76 -15.80 -21.65
CA VAL A 90 -12.55 -14.77 -20.94
C VAL A 90 -13.30 -15.34 -19.74
N SER A 91 -13.83 -16.56 -19.84
CA SER A 91 -14.54 -17.24 -18.74
C SER A 91 -13.67 -17.61 -17.54
N PHE A 92 -12.35 -17.51 -17.65
CA PHE A 92 -11.36 -17.82 -16.60
C PHE A 92 -10.54 -16.59 -16.18
N ARG A 93 -10.92 -15.38 -16.63
CA ARG A 93 -10.27 -14.12 -16.23
C ARG A 93 -10.89 -13.55 -14.95
N ASP A 94 -10.83 -14.34 -13.89
CA ASP A 94 -11.26 -13.95 -12.56
C ASP A 94 -10.37 -14.66 -11.52
N GLY A 95 -10.39 -14.18 -10.28
CA GLY A 95 -9.74 -14.84 -9.17
C GLY A 95 -10.33 -16.23 -8.92
N ALA A 96 -9.58 -17.09 -8.23
CA ALA A 96 -10.06 -18.45 -7.90
C ALA A 96 -11.40 -18.42 -7.13
N ASN A 97 -11.60 -17.38 -6.33
CA ASN A 97 -12.86 -16.90 -5.77
C ASN A 97 -12.66 -15.43 -5.33
N PRO A 98 -13.72 -14.69 -4.95
CA PRO A 98 -13.59 -13.28 -4.57
C PRO A 98 -12.57 -13.02 -3.44
N GLY A 99 -12.41 -13.97 -2.51
CA GLY A 99 -11.45 -13.82 -1.40
C GLY A 99 -9.99 -13.84 -1.85
N PHE A 100 -9.66 -14.49 -2.98
CA PHE A 100 -8.30 -14.45 -3.52
C PHE A 100 -7.96 -13.08 -4.11
N HIS A 101 -8.92 -12.38 -4.73
CA HIS A 101 -8.69 -11.04 -5.26
C HIS A 101 -8.28 -10.08 -4.14
N GLU A 102 -9.10 -10.00 -3.09
CA GLU A 102 -8.84 -9.12 -1.93
C GLU A 102 -7.55 -9.49 -1.19
N ALA A 103 -7.30 -10.80 -0.99
CA ALA A 103 -6.14 -11.25 -0.24
C ALA A 103 -4.81 -10.87 -0.92
N ILE A 104 -4.75 -10.84 -2.26
CA ILE A 104 -3.53 -10.42 -2.95
C ILE A 104 -3.24 -8.93 -2.68
N GLY A 105 -4.25 -8.07 -2.80
CA GLY A 105 -4.11 -6.65 -2.48
C GLY A 105 -3.63 -6.44 -1.04
N ASP A 106 -4.25 -7.12 -0.08
CA ASP A 106 -3.92 -7.00 1.34
C ASP A 106 -2.50 -7.48 1.69
N VAL A 107 -2.03 -8.59 1.10
CA VAL A 107 -0.68 -9.11 1.39
C VAL A 107 0.42 -8.11 0.98
N LEU A 108 0.21 -7.42 -0.13
CA LEU A 108 1.16 -6.43 -0.65
C LEU A 108 1.10 -5.15 0.20
N ALA A 109 -0.10 -4.67 0.50
CA ALA A 109 -0.34 -3.54 1.38
C ALA A 109 0.25 -3.74 2.80
N LEU A 110 0.14 -4.96 3.36
CA LEU A 110 0.75 -5.31 4.65
C LEU A 110 2.27 -5.17 4.62
N SER A 111 2.93 -5.60 3.55
CA SER A 111 4.38 -5.49 3.40
C SER A 111 4.83 -4.01 3.39
N VAL A 112 4.04 -3.16 2.74
CA VAL A 112 4.30 -1.72 2.59
C VAL A 112 4.15 -0.97 3.91
N SER A 113 3.16 -1.35 4.72
CA SER A 113 2.91 -0.74 6.04
C SER A 113 4.00 -1.02 7.08
N THR A 114 4.96 -1.91 6.80
CA THR A 114 6.01 -2.24 7.77
C THR A 114 6.99 -1.06 7.95
N PRO A 115 7.43 -0.75 9.20
CA PRO A 115 8.44 0.29 9.44
C PRO A 115 9.72 0.08 8.64
N LYS A 116 10.12 -1.19 8.44
CA LYS A 116 11.27 -1.56 7.64
C LYS A 116 11.12 -1.15 6.17
N HIS A 117 9.96 -1.37 5.57
CA HIS A 117 9.71 -0.94 4.19
C HIS A 117 9.65 0.59 4.11
N LEU A 118 8.91 1.25 5.00
CA LEU A 118 8.83 2.72 5.07
C LEU A 118 10.20 3.38 5.20
N GLN A 119 11.13 2.78 5.96
CA GLN A 119 12.51 3.23 6.03
C GLN A 119 13.25 3.03 4.70
N SER A 120 13.07 1.89 4.03
CA SER A 120 13.75 1.61 2.75
C SER A 120 13.36 2.57 1.63
N ILE A 121 12.12 3.09 1.65
CA ILE A 121 11.62 4.11 0.72
C ILE A 121 11.83 5.55 1.22
N GLY A 122 12.56 5.74 2.32
CA GLY A 122 12.94 7.07 2.83
C GLY A 122 11.83 7.85 3.54
N LEU A 123 10.73 7.19 3.91
CA LEU A 123 9.63 7.81 4.67
C LEU A 123 9.78 7.71 6.18
N LEU A 124 10.75 6.92 6.67
CA LEU A 124 11.03 6.75 8.10
C LEU A 124 12.55 6.75 8.39
N ASP A 125 13.00 7.66 9.26
CA ASP A 125 14.44 7.81 9.58
C ASP A 125 15.00 6.68 10.47
N LYS A 126 14.21 6.24 11.47
CA LYS A 126 14.61 5.24 12.46
C LYS A 126 13.52 4.21 12.64
N VAL A 127 13.90 2.94 12.54
CA VAL A 127 13.06 1.81 12.97
C VAL A 127 13.44 1.51 14.42
N GLU A 128 12.51 1.68 15.37
CA GLU A 128 12.70 1.07 16.69
C GLU A 128 12.62 -0.44 16.51
N ASP A 129 13.75 -1.12 16.71
CA ASP A 129 13.79 -2.58 16.73
C ASP A 129 13.14 -3.03 18.04
N ASN A 130 11.87 -3.45 17.99
CA ASN A 130 11.24 -4.13 19.11
C ASN A 130 11.86 -5.54 19.17
N HIS A 131 13.03 -5.65 19.78
CA HIS A 131 13.52 -6.93 20.24
C HIS A 131 12.53 -7.47 21.28
N GLU A 132 11.81 -8.53 20.93
CA GLU A 132 11.21 -9.45 21.92
C GLU A 132 12.31 -10.14 22.74
#